data_AF-A0A9E3WCH3-F1
#
_entry.id   AF-A0A9E3WCH3-F1
#
_cell.length_a   1.000
_cell.length_b   1.000
_cell.length_c   1.000
_cell.angle_alpha   90.00
_cell.angle_beta   90.00
_cell.angle_gamma   90.00
#
_symmetry.space_group_name_H-M   'P 1'
#
loop_
_entity.id
_entity.type
_entity.pdbx_description
1 polymer ?
#
loop_
_entity_poly.entity_id
_entity_poly.type
_entity_poly.pdbx_seq_one_letter_code
_entity_poly.pdbx_strand_id
1 'polypeptide(L)'
;NFILDNTDLQWLETELGKFNLFEAIGMVHQEIRHSHFLAFLLSPSENHGLNDLFLRRLMIQAVSDTETPPVSPIELDVADFQSALVQTEWRSIDILIVNESSRLVIALENKIHSSEHSNQLARYRDIVLRNYPKYQHLFMFLSPEELPPTDVNYIPLSYSTIAEVLDEVLAIQESLIGEDVASLIRHYTMMLRRHIVSDSEIAELCRKIYQRHRKALDLIFEHRPDLKGEIKEYLIGLVEQDEHLTLDQCSKSAIRFLPSIWDKYEVLQMGEGWTQSGRLLLFQFSNLPDRLDLNLWIGPGPETLRETLFKVATIESSFNVSSKKLKAKWNSIYSKRVLTTNQLDNANFEDVKAQIDSFWGHFIEHDLVKITTSLEKEIDWAGLTPRI
;
A
#
# COMPACT_ATOMS: atom_id res chain seq x y z
N ASN A 1 27.13 11.51 23.21
CA ASN A 1 26.28 12.58 22.65
C ASN A 1 25.62 12.13 21.35
N PHE A 2 24.71 11.15 21.41
CA PHE A 2 23.86 10.79 20.26
C PHE A 2 22.65 11.72 20.18
N ILE A 3 22.04 11.99 21.34
CA ILE A 3 20.81 12.79 21.50
C ILE A 3 21.14 14.28 21.77
N LEU A 4 22.04 14.56 22.71
CA LEU A 4 22.47 15.94 23.02
C LEU A 4 23.53 16.42 22.00
N ASP A 5 23.34 17.62 21.47
CA ASP A 5 24.27 18.35 20.57
C ASP A 5 24.65 17.65 19.25
N ASN A 6 23.78 16.77 18.74
CA ASN A 6 24.00 16.14 17.44
C ASN A 6 23.32 16.94 16.32
N THR A 7 24.08 17.83 15.67
CA THR A 7 23.60 18.70 14.59
C THR A 7 23.04 17.92 13.40
N ASP A 8 23.63 16.76 13.09
CA ASP A 8 23.15 15.87 12.04
C ASP A 8 21.75 15.35 12.38
N LEU A 9 21.52 14.90 13.62
CA LEU A 9 20.21 14.43 14.06
C LEU A 9 19.17 15.57 14.08
N GLN A 10 19.54 16.76 14.55
CA GLN A 10 18.65 17.93 14.57
C GLN A 10 18.25 18.38 13.17
N TRP A 11 19.17 18.35 12.21
CA TRP A 11 18.86 18.63 10.81
C TRP A 11 17.90 17.58 10.25
N LEU A 12 18.15 16.28 10.51
CA LEU A 12 17.26 15.21 10.05
C LEU A 12 15.84 15.38 10.63
N GLU A 13 15.71 15.67 11.91
CA GLU A 13 14.43 15.95 12.56
C GLU A 13 13.72 17.16 11.94
N THR A 14 14.47 18.22 11.64
CA THR A 14 13.93 19.42 10.97
C THR A 14 13.44 19.08 9.56
N GLU A 15 14.24 18.34 8.79
CA GLU A 15 13.88 17.93 7.44
C GLU A 15 12.70 16.98 7.44
N LEU A 16 12.59 16.03 8.37
CA LEU A 16 11.42 15.14 8.50
C LEU A 16 10.18 15.87 9.03
N GLY A 17 10.35 16.94 9.79
CA GLY A 17 9.27 17.72 10.38
C GLY A 17 8.57 18.69 9.41
N LYS A 18 9.14 18.99 8.23
CA LYS A 18 8.46 19.90 7.28
C LYS A 18 7.23 19.23 6.69
N PHE A 19 6.11 19.97 6.65
CA PHE A 19 4.87 19.52 6.04
C PHE A 19 5.07 19.12 4.57
N ASN A 20 4.49 17.99 4.18
CA ASN A 20 4.45 17.53 2.79
C ASN A 20 3.03 17.09 2.42
N LEU A 21 2.50 17.62 1.32
CA LEU A 21 1.14 17.28 0.87
C LEU A 21 1.02 15.80 0.46
N PHE A 22 2.00 15.26 -0.27
CA PHE A 22 1.94 13.89 -0.79
C PHE A 22 2.06 12.83 0.30
N GLU A 23 2.83 13.13 1.35
CA GLU A 23 2.86 12.31 2.56
C GLU A 23 1.51 12.35 3.28
N ALA A 24 0.94 13.56 3.47
CA ALA A 24 -0.33 13.74 4.17
C ALA A 24 -1.50 12.98 3.52
N ILE A 25 -1.49 12.82 2.18
CA ILE A 25 -2.51 12.08 1.44
C ILE A 25 -2.14 10.59 1.18
N GLY A 26 -1.03 10.12 1.74
CA GLY A 26 -0.58 8.72 1.64
C GLY A 26 -0.16 8.29 0.24
N MET A 27 0.42 9.19 -0.57
CA MET A 27 0.82 8.91 -1.96
C MET A 27 2.20 8.25 -2.09
N VAL A 28 3.05 8.30 -1.05
CA VAL A 28 4.48 7.93 -1.06
C VAL A 28 4.81 6.62 -1.80
N HIS A 29 3.96 5.60 -1.64
CA HIS A 29 4.21 4.25 -2.15
C HIS A 29 3.26 3.83 -3.28
N GLN A 30 2.51 4.78 -3.87
CA GLN A 30 1.43 4.48 -4.81
C GLN A 30 1.86 4.70 -6.28
N GLU A 31 2.49 3.70 -6.91
CA GLU A 31 3.03 3.76 -8.28
C GLU A 31 2.06 4.40 -9.29
N ILE A 32 0.78 4.01 -9.29
CA ILE A 32 -0.26 4.57 -10.19
C ILE A 32 -0.44 6.08 -9.98
N ARG A 33 -0.48 6.54 -8.72
CA ARG A 33 -0.63 7.97 -8.44
C ARG A 33 0.60 8.78 -8.86
N HIS A 34 1.80 8.20 -8.73
CA HIS A 34 3.02 8.81 -9.27
C HIS A 34 2.94 8.95 -10.78
N SER A 35 2.50 7.90 -11.49
CA SER A 35 2.34 7.95 -12.95
C SER A 35 1.33 9.02 -13.37
N HIS A 36 0.21 9.16 -12.65
CA HIS A 36 -0.77 10.22 -12.91
C HIS A 36 -0.21 11.62 -12.69
N PHE A 37 0.51 11.85 -11.58
CA PHE A 37 1.09 13.17 -11.31
C PHE A 37 2.22 13.52 -12.27
N LEU A 38 3.06 12.56 -12.64
CA LEU A 38 4.08 12.75 -13.67
C LEU A 38 3.44 13.03 -15.04
N ALA A 39 2.41 12.26 -15.43
CA ALA A 39 1.70 12.50 -16.67
C ALA A 39 1.09 13.90 -16.73
N PHE A 40 0.51 14.39 -15.62
CA PHE A 40 0.04 15.76 -15.50
C PHE A 40 1.15 16.78 -15.81
N LEU A 41 2.32 16.64 -15.18
CA LEU A 41 3.45 17.57 -15.41
C LEU A 41 4.08 17.44 -16.80
N LEU A 42 4.03 16.24 -17.41
CA LEU A 42 4.57 15.96 -18.74
C LEU A 42 3.64 16.45 -19.86
N SER A 43 2.39 16.80 -19.56
CA SER A 43 1.35 17.11 -20.55
C SER A 43 1.32 18.59 -20.90
N PRO A 44 1.76 19.02 -22.09
CA PRO A 44 1.88 20.46 -22.38
C PRO A 44 0.53 21.20 -22.44
N SER A 45 -0.57 20.47 -22.62
CA SER A 45 -1.93 20.98 -22.61
C SER A 45 -2.56 21.13 -21.22
N GLU A 46 -1.90 20.65 -20.16
CA GLU A 46 -2.42 20.73 -18.79
C GLU A 46 -2.16 22.09 -18.14
N ASN A 47 -2.91 22.37 -17.07
CA ASN A 47 -2.94 23.69 -16.44
C ASN A 47 -1.80 23.96 -15.43
N HIS A 48 -0.62 23.36 -15.62
CA HIS A 48 0.56 23.56 -14.75
C HIS A 48 1.47 24.72 -15.18
N GLY A 49 1.29 25.27 -16.40
CA GLY A 49 2.05 26.45 -16.86
C GLY A 49 3.53 26.19 -17.22
N LEU A 50 3.96 24.92 -17.28
CA LEU A 50 5.29 24.52 -17.75
C LEU A 50 5.33 24.35 -19.28
N ASN A 51 4.16 24.32 -19.94
CA ASN A 51 4.01 23.88 -21.32
C ASN A 51 4.79 22.57 -21.54
N ASP A 52 5.65 22.51 -22.54
CA ASP A 52 6.47 21.34 -22.83
C ASP A 52 7.87 21.35 -22.19
N LEU A 53 8.18 22.33 -21.33
CA LEU A 53 9.53 22.49 -20.79
C LEU A 53 9.98 21.26 -19.97
N PHE A 54 9.12 20.78 -19.06
CA PHE A 54 9.45 19.61 -18.24
C PHE A 54 9.63 18.36 -19.09
N LEU A 55 8.70 18.09 -20.02
CA LEU A 55 8.81 16.98 -20.96
C LEU A 55 10.12 17.07 -21.76
N ARG A 56 10.38 18.19 -22.42
CA ARG A 56 11.58 18.39 -23.26
C ARG A 56 12.87 18.16 -22.45
N ARG A 57 12.99 18.81 -21.28
CA ARG A 57 14.18 18.70 -20.43
C ARG A 57 14.40 17.27 -19.94
N LEU A 58 13.33 16.61 -19.50
CA LEU A 58 13.43 15.24 -19.02
C LEU A 58 13.87 14.28 -20.13
N MET A 59 13.30 14.41 -21.34
CA MET A 59 13.68 13.53 -22.46
C MET A 59 15.13 13.75 -22.88
N ILE A 60 15.60 14.99 -22.93
CA ILE A 60 17.00 15.32 -23.22
C ILE A 60 17.92 14.68 -22.17
N GLN A 61 17.61 14.88 -20.88
CA GLN A 61 18.41 14.33 -19.79
C GLN A 61 18.44 12.80 -19.82
N ALA A 62 17.29 12.15 -20.05
CA ALA A 62 17.18 10.69 -20.09
C ALA A 62 18.06 10.04 -21.16
N VAL A 63 18.29 10.71 -22.31
CA VAL A 63 19.10 10.14 -23.40
C VAL A 63 20.55 10.64 -23.41
N SER A 64 20.91 11.59 -22.54
CA SER A 64 22.21 12.29 -22.62
C SER A 64 23.41 11.38 -22.30
N ASP A 65 23.24 10.43 -21.39
CA ASP A 65 24.30 9.48 -21.00
C ASP A 65 24.25 8.17 -21.81
N THR A 66 23.36 8.08 -22.80
CA THR A 66 23.29 6.93 -23.71
C THR A 66 24.25 7.15 -24.89
N GLU A 67 25.19 6.24 -25.12
CA GLU A 67 26.23 6.40 -26.17
C GLU A 67 25.64 6.54 -27.58
N THR A 68 24.60 5.77 -27.91
CA THR A 68 23.88 5.84 -29.18
C THR A 68 22.37 5.79 -28.95
N PRO A 69 21.72 6.91 -28.56
CA PRO A 69 20.30 6.89 -28.25
C PRO A 69 19.46 6.75 -29.53
N PRO A 70 18.27 6.13 -29.46
CA PRO A 70 17.38 6.01 -30.62
C PRO A 70 16.93 7.35 -31.21
N VAL A 71 16.93 8.41 -30.39
CA VAL A 71 16.66 9.80 -30.75
C VAL A 71 17.71 10.66 -30.04
N SER A 72 18.39 11.53 -30.77
CA SER A 72 19.47 12.35 -30.21
C SER A 72 18.95 13.50 -29.33
N PRO A 73 19.75 13.97 -28.36
CA PRO A 73 19.42 15.16 -27.57
C PRO A 73 19.06 16.39 -28.43
N ILE A 74 19.75 16.57 -29.56
CA ILE A 74 19.51 17.68 -30.48
C ILE A 74 18.13 17.54 -31.16
N GLU A 75 17.77 16.33 -31.60
CA GLU A 75 16.44 16.07 -32.18
C GLU A 75 15.31 16.35 -31.18
N LEU A 76 15.51 15.97 -29.91
CA LEU A 76 14.55 16.26 -28.83
C LEU A 76 14.47 17.76 -28.53
N ASP A 77 15.60 18.46 -28.54
CA ASP A 77 15.65 19.90 -28.27
C ASP A 77 14.97 20.73 -29.36
N VAL A 78 15.01 20.30 -30.62
CA VAL A 78 14.32 20.99 -31.72
C VAL A 78 12.88 20.50 -31.95
N ALA A 79 12.47 19.39 -31.33
CA ALA A 79 11.13 18.87 -31.46
C ALA A 79 10.09 19.84 -30.89
N ASP A 80 8.94 19.93 -31.56
CA ASP A 80 7.76 20.60 -31.02
C ASP A 80 6.96 19.59 -30.19
N PHE A 81 6.96 19.78 -28.87
CA PHE A 81 6.21 18.94 -27.95
C PHE A 81 4.87 19.55 -27.55
N GLN A 82 4.52 20.77 -27.97
CA GLN A 82 3.29 21.45 -27.55
C GLN A 82 2.00 20.66 -27.85
N SER A 83 2.05 19.79 -28.85
CA SER A 83 0.94 18.92 -29.26
C SER A 83 1.07 17.47 -28.78
N ALA A 84 2.02 17.18 -27.90
CA ALA A 84 2.22 15.83 -27.37
C ALA A 84 1.01 15.40 -26.53
N LEU A 85 0.51 14.19 -26.81
CA LEU A 85 -0.57 13.56 -26.06
C LEU A 85 0.02 12.62 -25.03
N VAL A 86 -0.29 12.82 -23.76
CA VAL A 86 0.15 11.96 -22.66
C VAL A 86 -1.04 11.17 -22.13
N GLN A 87 -0.87 9.86 -21.96
CA GLN A 87 -1.90 8.96 -21.46
C GLN A 87 -1.32 8.06 -20.39
N THR A 88 -2.08 7.81 -19.33
CA THR A 88 -1.73 6.82 -18.31
C THR A 88 -2.50 5.53 -18.52
N GLU A 89 -1.92 4.42 -18.09
CA GLU A 89 -2.51 3.08 -18.14
C GLU A 89 -2.96 2.63 -19.54
N TRP A 90 -2.45 3.26 -20.62
CA TRP A 90 -2.82 2.90 -21.99
C TRP A 90 -2.31 1.48 -22.28
N ARG A 91 -3.25 0.54 -22.45
CA ARG A 91 -2.94 -0.91 -22.59
C ARG A 91 -1.98 -1.41 -21.49
N SER A 92 -2.15 -0.91 -20.26
CA SER A 92 -1.33 -1.21 -19.07
C SER A 92 0.09 -0.64 -19.07
N ILE A 93 0.44 0.23 -20.01
CA ILE A 93 1.69 1.02 -19.95
C ILE A 93 1.45 2.19 -18.98
N ASP A 94 2.36 2.39 -18.02
CA ASP A 94 2.17 3.37 -16.96
C ASP A 94 2.01 4.80 -17.49
N ILE A 95 2.90 5.23 -18.41
CA ILE A 95 2.77 6.49 -19.14
C ILE A 95 3.15 6.28 -20.62
N LEU A 96 2.29 6.70 -21.53
CA LEU A 96 2.55 6.76 -22.96
C LEU A 96 2.48 8.21 -23.44
N ILE A 97 3.49 8.65 -24.18
CA ILE A 97 3.54 9.98 -24.80
C ILE A 97 3.61 9.79 -26.30
N VAL A 98 2.70 10.42 -27.03
CA VAL A 98 2.65 10.38 -28.49
C VAL A 98 2.81 11.80 -29.01
N ASN A 99 3.90 12.06 -29.73
CA ASN A 99 4.14 13.31 -30.42
C ASN A 99 3.99 13.08 -31.93
N GLU A 100 2.85 13.49 -32.46
CA GLU A 100 2.51 13.35 -33.89
C GLU A 100 3.42 14.19 -34.79
N SER A 101 3.80 15.39 -34.35
CA SER A 101 4.61 16.34 -35.12
C SER A 101 6.00 15.80 -35.44
N SER A 102 6.63 15.12 -34.48
CA SER A 102 7.94 14.47 -34.66
C SER A 102 7.84 12.99 -35.03
N ARG A 103 6.63 12.40 -35.07
CA ARG A 103 6.40 10.95 -35.15
C ARG A 103 7.24 10.19 -34.12
N LEU A 104 7.17 10.62 -32.86
CA LEU A 104 7.85 10.02 -31.73
C LEU A 104 6.83 9.43 -30.75
N VAL A 105 7.09 8.21 -30.27
CA VAL A 105 6.36 7.60 -29.16
C VAL A 105 7.32 7.27 -28.04
N ILE A 106 6.94 7.66 -26.83
CA ILE A 106 7.71 7.43 -25.60
C ILE A 106 6.85 6.59 -24.67
N ALA A 107 7.36 5.45 -24.24
CA ALA A 107 6.69 4.59 -23.28
C ALA A 107 7.55 4.53 -22.02
N LEU A 108 6.99 4.98 -20.89
CA LEU A 108 7.64 4.99 -19.59
C LEU A 108 6.93 4.00 -18.68
N GLU A 109 7.69 3.02 -18.21
CA GLU A 109 7.27 2.11 -17.13
C GLU A 109 7.80 2.67 -15.81
N ASN A 110 6.93 2.75 -14.80
CA ASN A 110 7.24 3.32 -13.50
C ASN A 110 7.26 2.25 -12.41
N LYS A 111 8.31 2.22 -11.59
CA LYS A 111 8.47 1.28 -10.47
C LYS A 111 8.99 2.02 -9.25
N ILE A 112 8.44 1.73 -8.06
CA ILE A 112 8.91 2.30 -6.79
C ILE A 112 9.42 1.20 -5.85
N HIS A 113 8.75 0.04 -5.79
CA HIS A 113 9.09 -1.02 -4.82
C HIS A 113 9.35 -2.38 -5.42
N SER A 114 8.79 -2.65 -6.60
CA SER A 114 8.84 -3.97 -7.21
C SER A 114 9.99 -4.08 -8.21
N SER A 115 10.71 -5.20 -8.13
CA SER A 115 11.53 -5.65 -9.25
C SER A 115 10.61 -6.12 -10.38
N GLU A 116 11.07 -5.95 -11.62
CA GLU A 116 10.30 -6.26 -12.83
C GLU A 116 9.71 -7.68 -12.80
N HIS A 117 8.44 -7.83 -13.17
CA HIS A 117 7.89 -9.14 -13.48
C HIS A 117 8.40 -9.60 -14.85
N SER A 118 8.95 -10.82 -14.93
CA SER A 118 9.56 -11.36 -16.15
C SER A 118 8.65 -11.21 -17.38
N ASN A 119 9.17 -10.55 -18.42
CA ASN A 119 8.57 -10.26 -19.75
C ASN A 119 7.62 -9.07 -19.86
N GLN A 120 7.44 -8.25 -18.81
CA GLN A 120 6.55 -7.09 -18.88
C GLN A 120 7.02 -6.05 -19.91
N LEU A 121 8.29 -5.63 -19.85
CA LEU A 121 8.83 -4.61 -20.74
C LEU A 121 8.81 -5.02 -22.21
N ALA A 122 9.20 -6.27 -22.49
CA ALA A 122 9.16 -6.82 -23.85
C ALA A 122 7.72 -6.80 -24.43
N ARG A 123 6.71 -7.13 -23.61
CA ARG A 123 5.30 -7.07 -24.03
C ARG A 123 4.86 -5.65 -24.35
N TYR A 124 5.26 -4.66 -23.54
CA TYR A 124 4.91 -3.26 -23.75
C TYR A 124 5.58 -2.69 -25.00
N ARG A 125 6.86 -3.02 -25.22
CA ARG A 125 7.56 -2.71 -26.48
C ARG A 125 6.83 -3.29 -27.68
N ASP A 126 6.46 -4.57 -27.66
CA ASP A 126 5.69 -5.22 -28.71
C ASP A 126 4.36 -4.50 -29.01
N ILE A 127 3.64 -4.08 -27.97
CA ILE A 127 2.39 -3.34 -28.11
C ILE A 127 2.64 -2.00 -28.81
N VAL A 128 3.64 -1.23 -28.37
CA VAL A 128 3.95 0.08 -28.95
C VAL A 128 4.38 -0.05 -30.40
N LEU A 129 5.29 -0.98 -30.72
CA LEU A 129 5.78 -1.23 -32.08
C LEU A 129 4.65 -1.60 -33.04
N ARG A 130 3.66 -2.39 -32.58
CA ARG A 130 2.49 -2.78 -33.41
C ARG A 130 1.51 -1.64 -33.64
N ASN A 131 1.29 -0.77 -32.66
CA ASN A 131 0.33 0.34 -32.78
C ASN A 131 0.95 1.57 -33.47
N TYR A 132 2.27 1.77 -33.34
CA TYR A 132 2.99 2.93 -33.88
C TYR A 132 4.20 2.52 -34.75
N PRO A 133 4.02 1.70 -35.82
CA PRO A 133 5.14 1.11 -36.57
C PRO A 133 5.96 2.11 -37.40
N LYS A 134 5.45 3.34 -37.60
CA LYS A 134 6.09 4.39 -38.40
C LYS A 134 6.71 5.52 -37.57
N TYR A 135 6.73 5.34 -36.25
CA TYR A 135 7.24 6.31 -35.29
C TYR A 135 8.64 5.91 -34.86
N GLN A 136 9.44 6.86 -34.39
CA GLN A 136 10.58 6.58 -33.53
C GLN A 136 10.06 6.16 -32.15
N HIS A 137 10.81 5.31 -31.45
CA HIS A 137 10.42 4.78 -30.15
C HIS A 137 11.49 5.07 -29.11
N LEU A 138 11.06 5.64 -27.99
CA LEU A 138 11.86 5.72 -26.77
C LEU A 138 11.15 4.91 -25.69
N PHE A 139 11.85 3.93 -25.13
CA PHE A 139 11.37 3.13 -24.03
C PHE A 139 12.17 3.51 -22.79
N MET A 140 11.49 3.88 -21.71
CA MET A 140 12.12 4.35 -20.47
C MET A 140 11.63 3.52 -19.29
N PHE A 141 12.56 3.19 -18.40
CA PHE A 141 12.28 2.45 -17.17
C PHE A 141 12.63 3.33 -15.98
N LEU A 142 11.60 3.90 -15.35
CA LEU A 142 11.73 4.78 -14.20
C LEU A 142 11.73 3.96 -12.90
N SER A 143 12.82 4.06 -12.14
CA SER A 143 12.97 3.39 -10.85
C SER A 143 13.70 4.26 -9.81
N PRO A 144 13.66 3.91 -8.50
CA PRO A 144 14.36 4.69 -7.46
C PRO A 144 15.87 4.78 -7.71
N GLU A 145 16.43 3.68 -8.21
CA GLU A 145 17.82 3.52 -8.63
C GLU A 145 17.85 3.31 -10.15
N GLU A 146 18.97 3.59 -10.83
CA GLU A 146 19.16 3.26 -12.25
C GLU A 146 19.41 1.75 -12.44
N LEU A 147 18.42 0.95 -12.07
CA LEU A 147 18.48 -0.49 -12.23
C LEU A 147 18.43 -0.84 -13.73
N PRO A 148 19.27 -1.78 -14.19
CA PRO A 148 19.21 -2.22 -15.57
C PRO A 148 17.86 -2.91 -15.84
N PRO A 149 17.07 -2.45 -16.83
CA PRO A 149 15.81 -3.11 -17.20
C PRO A 149 16.09 -4.50 -17.80
N THR A 150 15.14 -5.45 -17.67
CA THR A 150 15.36 -6.79 -18.28
C THR A 150 15.29 -6.76 -19.81
N ASP A 151 14.66 -5.73 -20.40
CA ASP A 151 14.72 -5.46 -21.83
C ASP A 151 15.74 -4.35 -22.11
N VAL A 152 16.83 -4.71 -22.77
CA VAL A 152 17.95 -3.80 -23.15
C VAL A 152 17.54 -2.63 -24.05
N ASN A 153 16.32 -2.65 -24.60
CA ASN A 153 15.79 -1.54 -25.40
C ASN A 153 15.21 -0.40 -24.55
N TYR A 154 15.07 -0.61 -23.24
CA TYR A 154 14.66 0.42 -22.30
C TYR A 154 15.88 1.17 -21.77
N ILE A 155 15.77 2.50 -21.75
CA ILE A 155 16.74 3.40 -21.13
C ILE A 155 16.40 3.48 -19.64
N PRO A 156 17.35 3.19 -18.72
CA PRO A 156 17.13 3.38 -17.30
C PRO A 156 16.98 4.87 -17.00
N LEU A 157 16.04 5.21 -16.13
CA LEU A 157 15.79 6.57 -15.65
C LEU A 157 15.57 6.53 -14.14
N SER A 158 16.15 7.46 -13.40
CA SER A 158 15.98 7.51 -11.95
C SER A 158 15.01 8.61 -11.49
N TYR A 159 14.44 8.41 -10.31
CA TYR A 159 13.71 9.48 -9.62
C TYR A 159 14.62 10.64 -9.19
N SER A 160 15.95 10.45 -9.10
CA SER A 160 16.88 11.57 -8.88
C SER A 160 16.84 12.52 -10.07
N THR A 161 16.93 11.98 -11.29
CA THR A 161 16.83 12.76 -12.53
C THR A 161 15.51 13.53 -12.61
N ILE A 162 14.38 12.91 -12.23
CA ILE A 162 13.08 13.59 -12.16
C ILE A 162 13.13 14.79 -11.21
N ALA A 163 13.66 14.60 -9.99
CA ALA A 163 13.72 15.65 -8.98
C ALA A 163 14.65 16.81 -9.40
N GLU A 164 15.78 16.50 -10.01
CA GLU A 164 16.74 17.48 -10.54
C GLU A 164 16.13 18.32 -11.66
N VAL A 165 15.51 17.67 -12.66
CA VAL A 165 14.86 18.39 -13.77
C VAL A 165 13.70 19.26 -13.27
N LEU A 166 12.92 18.79 -12.29
CA LEU A 166 11.84 19.60 -11.71
C LEU A 166 12.37 20.83 -10.98
N ASP A 167 13.48 20.71 -10.24
CA ASP A 167 14.10 21.85 -9.57
C ASP A 167 14.67 22.86 -10.58
N GLU A 168 15.29 22.40 -11.67
CA GLU A 168 15.74 23.27 -12.76
C GLU A 168 14.58 24.02 -13.40
N VAL A 169 13.49 23.32 -13.70
CA VAL A 169 12.29 23.89 -14.31
C VAL A 169 11.64 24.91 -13.38
N LEU A 170 11.56 24.62 -12.08
CA LEU A 170 11.13 25.57 -11.07
C LEU A 170 12.00 26.83 -11.08
N ALA A 171 13.32 26.68 -11.07
CA ALA A 171 14.25 27.81 -11.05
C ALA A 171 14.14 28.72 -12.31
N ILE A 172 13.85 28.13 -13.47
CA ILE A 172 13.66 28.87 -14.73
C ILE A 172 12.32 29.60 -14.76
N GLN A 173 11.26 28.94 -14.30
CA GLN A 173 9.89 29.33 -14.59
C GLN A 173 9.08 29.78 -13.37
N GLU A 174 9.72 29.99 -12.21
CA GLU A 174 9.07 30.30 -10.92
C GLU A 174 8.07 31.47 -11.01
N SER A 175 8.39 32.49 -11.80
CA SER A 175 7.52 33.67 -11.99
C SER A 175 6.34 33.46 -12.95
N LEU A 176 6.38 32.41 -13.76
CA LEU A 176 5.37 32.09 -14.78
C LEU A 176 4.44 30.95 -14.33
N ILE A 177 4.93 30.07 -13.46
CA ILE A 177 4.09 29.07 -12.80
C ILE A 177 3.33 29.71 -11.63
N GLY A 178 2.08 29.31 -11.43
CA GLY A 178 1.33 29.73 -10.25
C GLY A 178 1.94 29.15 -8.96
N GLU A 179 1.81 29.89 -7.86
CA GLU A 179 2.35 29.49 -6.53
C GLU A 179 1.86 28.10 -6.10
N ASP A 180 0.62 27.74 -6.46
CA ASP A 180 0.04 26.43 -6.17
C ASP A 180 0.81 25.30 -6.87
N VAL A 181 1.09 25.46 -8.16
CA VAL A 181 1.85 24.47 -8.95
C VAL A 181 3.29 24.39 -8.48
N ALA A 182 3.92 25.55 -8.22
CA ALA A 182 5.27 25.59 -7.66
C ALA A 182 5.35 24.83 -6.34
N SER A 183 4.36 25.04 -5.45
CA SER A 183 4.26 24.36 -4.17
C SER A 183 4.02 22.86 -4.33
N LEU A 184 3.18 22.44 -5.29
CA LEU A 184 2.99 21.03 -5.61
C LEU A 184 4.29 20.38 -6.08
N ILE A 185 5.04 21.01 -6.99
CA ILE A 185 6.30 20.46 -7.47
C ILE A 185 7.31 20.37 -6.31
N ARG A 186 7.44 21.41 -5.47
CA ARG A 186 8.32 21.40 -4.28
C ARG A 186 7.95 20.28 -3.30
N HIS A 187 6.66 20.07 -3.05
CA HIS A 187 6.21 18.97 -2.20
C HIS A 187 6.50 17.61 -2.85
N TYR A 188 6.37 17.49 -4.17
CA TYR A 188 6.67 16.25 -4.87
C TYR A 188 8.17 15.94 -4.79
N THR A 189 9.05 16.88 -5.15
CA THR A 189 10.51 16.68 -5.09
C THR A 189 10.99 16.43 -3.65
N MET A 190 10.41 17.10 -2.66
CA MET A 190 10.71 16.82 -1.25
C MET A 190 10.30 15.39 -0.84
N MET A 191 9.13 14.91 -1.26
CA MET A 191 8.69 13.54 -0.97
C MET A 191 9.58 12.51 -1.67
N LEU A 192 9.93 12.75 -2.95
CA LEU A 192 10.87 11.90 -3.68
C LEU A 192 12.19 11.77 -2.91
N ARG A 193 12.79 12.88 -2.46
CA ARG A 193 14.08 12.89 -1.74
C ARG A 193 14.04 12.21 -0.38
N ARG A 194 12.90 12.27 0.32
CA ARG A 194 12.75 11.65 1.64
C ARG A 194 12.57 10.14 1.57
N HIS A 195 11.86 9.63 0.56
CA HIS A 195 11.34 8.25 0.60
C HIS A 195 11.74 7.39 -0.60
N ILE A 196 12.15 7.98 -1.72
CA ILE A 196 12.34 7.27 -3.00
C ILE A 196 13.80 7.40 -3.49
N VAL A 197 14.37 8.60 -3.52
CA VAL A 197 15.74 8.80 -4.03
C VAL A 197 16.77 8.24 -3.04
N SER A 198 17.45 7.16 -3.44
CA SER A 198 18.39 6.41 -2.59
C SER A 198 19.63 7.22 -2.17
N ASP A 199 20.09 8.17 -3.00
CA ASP A 199 21.30 8.97 -2.78
C ASP A 199 21.01 10.43 -2.38
N SER A 200 19.86 10.68 -1.76
CA SER A 200 19.53 12.01 -1.28
C SER A 200 20.43 12.45 -0.10
N GLU A 201 20.52 13.75 0.15
CA GLU A 201 21.21 14.30 1.33
C GLU A 201 20.66 13.70 2.64
N ILE A 202 19.35 13.42 2.68
CA ILE A 202 18.68 12.76 3.82
C ILE A 202 19.19 11.32 3.96
N ALA A 203 19.29 10.57 2.86
CA ALA A 203 19.79 9.21 2.88
C ALA A 203 21.27 9.14 3.31
N GLU A 204 22.11 10.04 2.80
CA GLU A 204 23.52 10.16 3.21
C GLU A 204 23.62 10.48 4.71
N LEU A 205 22.80 11.40 5.20
CA LEU A 205 22.79 11.74 6.62
C LEU A 205 22.33 10.59 7.50
N CYS A 206 21.28 9.88 7.11
CA CYS A 206 20.83 8.66 7.78
C CYS A 206 21.96 7.61 7.84
N ARG A 207 22.69 7.39 6.73
CA ARG A 207 23.85 6.50 6.69
C ARG A 207 24.95 6.95 7.64
N LYS A 208 25.29 8.25 7.66
CA LYS A 208 26.30 8.84 8.56
C LYS A 208 25.91 8.69 10.04
N ILE A 209 24.65 8.96 10.39
CA ILE A 209 24.13 8.81 11.76
C ILE A 209 24.19 7.34 12.17
N TYR A 210 23.72 6.43 11.32
CA TYR A 210 23.74 5.00 11.60
C TYR A 210 25.16 4.47 11.80
N GLN A 211 26.09 4.80 10.90
CA GLN A 211 27.49 4.37 11.03
C GLN A 211 28.14 4.84 12.34
N ARG A 212 27.88 6.10 12.73
CA ARG A 212 28.47 6.68 13.95
C ARG A 212 27.87 6.10 15.24
N HIS A 213 26.60 5.73 15.23
CA HIS A 213 25.85 5.32 16.43
C HIS A 213 25.28 3.90 16.34
N ARG A 214 25.84 3.05 15.45
CA ARG A 214 25.35 1.72 15.11
C ARG A 214 24.95 0.88 16.31
N LYS A 215 25.83 0.72 17.30
CA LYS A 215 25.56 -0.11 18.49
C LYS A 215 24.34 0.37 19.27
N ALA A 216 24.16 1.69 19.41
CA ALA A 216 23.03 2.25 20.14
C ALA A 216 21.73 2.08 19.33
N LEU A 217 21.78 2.35 18.03
CA LEU A 217 20.63 2.19 17.13
C LEU A 217 20.20 0.73 17.00
N ASP A 218 21.14 -0.20 16.82
CA ASP A 218 20.87 -1.64 16.76
C ASP A 218 20.16 -2.11 18.05
N LEU A 219 20.65 -1.68 19.22
CA LEU A 219 20.01 -2.00 20.51
C LEU A 219 18.61 -1.36 20.65
N ILE A 220 18.42 -0.12 20.17
CA ILE A 220 17.11 0.54 20.12
C ILE A 220 16.15 -0.23 19.19
N PHE A 221 16.62 -0.71 18.04
CA PHE A 221 15.83 -1.51 17.12
C PHE A 221 15.46 -2.88 17.71
N GLU A 222 16.38 -3.53 18.42
CA GLU A 222 16.12 -4.80 19.13
C GLU A 222 15.06 -4.64 20.23
N HIS A 223 15.05 -3.50 20.91
CA HIS A 223 14.09 -3.18 21.98
C HIS A 223 12.94 -2.28 21.50
N ARG A 224 12.74 -2.15 20.18
CA ARG A 224 11.63 -1.35 19.64
C ARG A 224 10.30 -1.91 20.19
N PRO A 225 9.39 -1.05 20.68
CA PRO A 225 8.08 -1.49 21.16
C PRO A 225 7.39 -2.43 20.16
N ASP A 226 7.09 -3.66 20.58
CA ASP A 226 6.36 -4.65 19.78
C ASP A 226 4.86 -4.33 19.88
N LEU A 227 4.44 -3.29 19.17
CA LEU A 227 3.04 -2.84 19.16
C LEU A 227 2.06 -3.99 18.88
N LYS A 228 2.45 -4.96 18.03
CA LYS A 228 1.62 -6.14 17.78
C LYS A 228 1.52 -7.05 18.99
N GLY A 229 2.64 -7.24 19.70
CA GLY A 229 2.67 -7.94 20.99
C GLY A 229 1.76 -7.27 22.01
N GLU A 230 1.86 -5.94 22.15
CA GLU A 230 1.04 -5.16 23.08
C GLU A 230 -0.46 -5.24 22.73
N ILE A 231 -0.83 -5.05 21.45
CA ILE A 231 -2.22 -5.24 20.99
C ILE A 231 -2.72 -6.66 21.26
N LYS A 232 -1.89 -7.69 21.02
CA LYS A 232 -2.27 -9.09 21.25
C LYS A 232 -2.55 -9.35 22.73
N GLU A 233 -1.65 -8.93 23.63
CA GLU A 233 -1.82 -9.09 25.08
C GLU A 233 -3.06 -8.34 25.57
N TYR A 234 -3.30 -7.15 25.02
CA TYR A 234 -4.48 -6.37 25.36
C TYR A 234 -5.79 -7.05 24.95
N LEU A 235 -5.88 -7.53 23.70
CA LEU A 235 -7.07 -8.23 23.20
C LEU A 235 -7.32 -9.53 23.97
N ILE A 236 -6.27 -10.26 24.36
CA ILE A 236 -6.39 -11.43 25.24
C ILE A 236 -7.00 -11.01 26.57
N GLY A 237 -6.48 -9.96 27.20
CA GLY A 237 -7.01 -9.45 28.47
C GLY A 237 -8.48 -9.01 28.38
N LEU A 238 -8.88 -8.36 27.29
CA LEU A 238 -10.29 -7.98 27.06
C LEU A 238 -11.22 -9.19 27.00
N VAL A 239 -10.79 -10.31 26.39
CA VAL A 239 -11.58 -11.54 26.33
C VAL A 239 -11.61 -12.24 27.68
N GLU A 240 -10.47 -12.33 28.38
CA GLU A 240 -10.38 -13.00 29.70
C GLU A 240 -11.17 -12.29 30.80
N GLN A 241 -11.39 -10.98 30.67
CA GLN A 241 -12.20 -10.20 31.62
C GLN A 241 -13.70 -10.43 31.46
N ASP A 242 -14.16 -10.97 30.32
CA ASP A 242 -15.57 -11.27 30.07
C ASP A 242 -15.85 -12.76 30.34
N GLU A 243 -16.56 -13.04 31.43
CA GLU A 243 -16.91 -14.42 31.84
C GLU A 243 -17.78 -15.16 30.80
N HIS A 244 -18.41 -14.44 29.87
CA HIS A 244 -19.22 -15.01 28.80
C HIS A 244 -18.43 -15.37 27.55
N LEU A 245 -17.12 -15.11 27.52
CA LEU A 245 -16.24 -15.45 26.42
C LEU A 245 -15.22 -16.51 26.82
N THR A 246 -14.79 -17.27 25.83
CA THR A 246 -13.72 -18.27 25.98
C THR A 246 -12.66 -18.02 24.92
N LEU A 247 -11.40 -17.95 25.35
CA LEU A 247 -10.27 -17.91 24.43
C LEU A 247 -10.06 -19.26 23.74
N ASP A 248 -9.63 -19.18 22.49
CA ASP A 248 -9.12 -20.31 21.72
C ASP A 248 -7.65 -20.06 21.34
N GLN A 249 -7.10 -20.86 20.44
CA GLN A 249 -5.71 -20.79 20.02
C GLN A 249 -5.33 -19.40 19.48
N CYS A 250 -4.44 -18.74 20.22
CA CYS A 250 -3.90 -17.42 19.91
C CYS A 250 -2.44 -17.46 19.42
N SER A 251 -2.09 -16.51 18.57
CA SER A 251 -0.74 -16.24 18.07
C SER A 251 -0.50 -14.73 18.03
N LYS A 252 0.67 -14.26 17.60
CA LYS A 252 0.92 -12.80 17.46
C LYS A 252 -0.04 -12.13 16.46
N SER A 253 -0.45 -12.83 15.41
CA SER A 253 -1.26 -12.28 14.32
C SER A 253 -2.72 -12.70 14.34
N ALA A 254 -3.09 -13.69 15.15
CA ALA A 254 -4.45 -14.21 15.23
C ALA A 254 -4.83 -14.47 16.69
N ILE A 255 -5.81 -13.72 17.20
CA ILE A 255 -6.37 -13.89 18.55
C ILE A 255 -7.79 -14.43 18.37
N ARG A 256 -8.08 -15.62 18.91
CA ARG A 256 -9.35 -16.32 18.67
C ARG A 256 -10.15 -16.47 19.94
N PHE A 257 -11.45 -16.32 19.82
CA PHE A 257 -12.38 -16.49 20.92
C PHE A 257 -13.78 -16.84 20.42
N LEU A 258 -14.66 -17.18 21.35
CA LEU A 258 -16.07 -17.46 21.11
C LEU A 258 -16.91 -17.08 22.33
N PRO A 259 -18.23 -16.85 22.16
CA PRO A 259 -19.18 -16.93 23.26
C PRO A 259 -19.16 -18.31 23.92
N SER A 260 -18.93 -18.36 25.23
CA SER A 260 -18.89 -19.60 26.02
C SER A 260 -20.19 -20.41 25.91
N ILE A 261 -21.32 -19.72 25.68
CA ILE A 261 -22.63 -20.37 25.48
C ILE A 261 -22.66 -21.30 24.25
N TRP A 262 -21.78 -21.11 23.26
CA TRP A 262 -21.73 -21.96 22.07
C TRP A 262 -21.17 -23.35 22.33
N ASP A 263 -20.42 -23.56 23.42
CA ASP A 263 -19.89 -24.88 23.78
C ASP A 263 -21.02 -25.88 24.15
N LYS A 264 -22.25 -25.41 24.39
CA LYS A 264 -23.43 -26.30 24.54
C LYS A 264 -23.82 -27.01 23.23
N TYR A 265 -23.34 -26.54 22.08
CA TYR A 265 -23.62 -27.10 20.77
C TYR A 265 -22.44 -27.97 20.32
N GLU A 266 -22.45 -29.26 20.67
CA GLU A 266 -21.37 -30.21 20.36
C GLU A 266 -21.00 -30.24 18.86
N VAL A 267 -21.99 -30.01 17.98
CA VAL A 267 -21.78 -29.94 16.53
C VAL A 267 -20.80 -28.84 16.11
N LEU A 268 -20.66 -27.76 16.92
CA LEU A 268 -19.67 -26.70 16.68
C LEU A 268 -18.25 -27.11 17.05
N GLN A 269 -18.03 -28.29 17.66
CA GLN A 269 -16.72 -28.86 17.95
C GLN A 269 -16.29 -29.93 16.92
N MET A 270 -16.97 -29.99 15.77
CA MET A 270 -16.65 -30.91 14.66
C MET A 270 -15.80 -30.25 13.56
N GLY A 271 -15.08 -29.18 13.89
CA GLY A 271 -14.16 -28.50 12.99
C GLY A 271 -12.86 -29.28 12.74
N GLU A 272 -12.30 -29.14 11.55
CA GLU A 272 -11.14 -29.89 11.09
C GLU A 272 -9.97 -28.98 10.70
N GLY A 273 -8.78 -29.26 11.24
CA GLY A 273 -7.52 -28.68 10.78
C GLY A 273 -7.34 -27.18 11.00
N TRP A 274 -8.24 -26.52 11.75
CA TRP A 274 -8.17 -25.09 12.04
C TRP A 274 -7.46 -24.77 13.36
N THR A 275 -7.99 -25.33 14.44
CA THR A 275 -7.50 -25.16 15.81
C THR A 275 -7.46 -26.53 16.46
N GLN A 276 -6.61 -26.70 17.47
CA GLN A 276 -6.56 -27.95 18.24
C GLN A 276 -7.84 -28.22 19.03
N SER A 277 -8.67 -27.19 19.25
CA SER A 277 -9.98 -27.31 19.93
C SER A 277 -11.05 -27.97 19.06
N GLY A 278 -10.83 -28.11 17.76
CA GLY A 278 -11.84 -28.64 16.84
C GLY A 278 -13.05 -27.72 16.66
N ARG A 279 -12.97 -26.44 17.05
CA ARG A 279 -14.11 -25.53 16.90
C ARG A 279 -14.30 -25.09 15.45
N LEU A 280 -15.55 -25.15 14.99
CA LEU A 280 -15.96 -24.79 13.62
C LEU A 280 -16.22 -23.30 13.46
N LEU A 281 -16.65 -22.62 14.53
CA LEU A 281 -17.09 -21.22 14.49
C LEU A 281 -16.34 -20.42 15.55
N LEU A 282 -15.47 -19.50 15.11
CA LEU A 282 -14.69 -18.64 16.01
C LEU A 282 -14.63 -17.21 15.51
N PHE A 283 -14.67 -16.27 16.44
CA PHE A 283 -14.18 -14.93 16.20
C PHE A 283 -12.65 -14.93 16.16
N GLN A 284 -12.08 -14.13 15.26
CA GLN A 284 -10.64 -13.94 15.14
C GLN A 284 -10.33 -12.47 14.90
N PHE A 285 -9.54 -11.88 15.79
CA PHE A 285 -8.78 -10.68 15.46
C PHE A 285 -7.59 -11.04 14.59
N SER A 286 -7.47 -10.41 13.43
CA SER A 286 -6.31 -10.52 12.54
C SER A 286 -5.43 -9.29 12.70
N ASN A 287 -4.33 -9.43 13.47
CA ASN A 287 -3.40 -8.38 13.83
C ASN A 287 -2.25 -8.28 12.79
N LEU A 288 -2.53 -7.58 11.70
CA LEU A 288 -1.64 -7.43 10.54
C LEU A 288 -0.76 -6.17 10.69
N PRO A 289 0.35 -6.04 9.94
CA PRO A 289 1.22 -4.86 10.04
C PRO A 289 0.49 -3.53 9.75
N ASP A 290 -0.49 -3.58 8.85
CA ASP A 290 -1.17 -2.43 8.27
C ASP A 290 -2.62 -2.27 8.74
N ARG A 291 -3.17 -3.20 9.55
CA ARG A 291 -4.56 -3.16 10.03
C ARG A 291 -4.84 -4.16 11.15
N LEU A 292 -5.93 -3.89 11.88
CA LEU A 292 -6.57 -4.84 12.77
C LEU A 292 -8.01 -5.07 12.31
N ASP A 293 -8.36 -6.33 12.05
CA ASP A 293 -9.71 -6.74 11.61
C ASP A 293 -10.30 -7.75 12.60
N LEU A 294 -11.61 -7.67 12.87
CA LEU A 294 -12.37 -8.72 13.56
C LEU A 294 -13.25 -9.47 12.57
N ASN A 295 -13.13 -10.80 12.55
CA ASN A 295 -13.89 -11.67 11.66
C ASN A 295 -14.55 -12.81 12.43
N LEU A 296 -15.75 -13.23 12.01
CA LEU A 296 -16.34 -14.50 12.41
C LEU A 296 -16.15 -15.50 11.27
N TRP A 297 -15.47 -16.62 11.55
CA TRP A 297 -15.09 -17.61 10.56
C TRP A 297 -15.83 -18.93 10.75
N ILE A 298 -16.35 -19.47 9.66
CA ILE A 298 -16.74 -20.87 9.53
C ILE A 298 -15.52 -21.64 8.98
N GLY A 299 -14.89 -22.44 9.82
CA GLY A 299 -13.78 -23.33 9.50
C GLY A 299 -14.20 -24.66 8.86
N PRO A 300 -13.27 -25.46 8.32
CA PRO A 300 -13.57 -26.75 7.70
C PRO A 300 -14.28 -27.70 8.68
N GLY A 301 -15.18 -28.54 8.18
CA GLY A 301 -15.97 -29.48 8.97
C GLY A 301 -17.19 -29.95 8.18
N PRO A 302 -18.21 -30.53 8.84
CA PRO A 302 -19.39 -31.10 8.17
C PRO A 302 -20.08 -30.10 7.22
N GLU A 303 -20.27 -30.51 5.96
CA GLU A 303 -20.81 -29.65 4.90
C GLU A 303 -22.21 -29.11 5.23
N THR A 304 -23.10 -29.97 5.75
CA THR A 304 -24.48 -29.60 6.13
C THR A 304 -24.54 -28.52 7.21
N LEU A 305 -23.64 -28.59 8.20
CA LEU A 305 -23.53 -27.59 9.25
C LEU A 305 -22.96 -26.27 8.71
N ARG A 306 -21.92 -26.35 7.87
CA ARG A 306 -21.35 -25.17 7.20
C ARG A 306 -22.37 -24.46 6.32
N GLU A 307 -23.17 -25.20 5.56
CA GLU A 307 -24.26 -24.66 4.73
C GLU A 307 -25.33 -23.96 5.58
N THR A 308 -25.70 -24.55 6.71
CA THR A 308 -26.71 -24.00 7.61
C THR A 308 -26.24 -22.69 8.25
N LEU A 309 -25.03 -22.69 8.82
CA LEU A 309 -24.40 -21.49 9.39
C LEU A 309 -24.28 -20.37 8.35
N PHE A 310 -23.82 -20.71 7.14
CA PHE A 310 -23.67 -19.74 6.07
C PHE A 310 -25.02 -19.19 5.60
N LYS A 311 -26.04 -20.04 5.46
CA LYS A 311 -27.38 -19.63 5.05
C LYS A 311 -27.99 -18.65 6.05
N VAL A 312 -27.94 -18.96 7.36
CA VAL A 312 -28.43 -18.06 8.41
C VAL A 312 -27.71 -16.72 8.33
N ALA A 313 -26.38 -16.73 8.24
CA ALA A 313 -25.60 -15.50 8.13
C ALA A 313 -25.93 -14.68 6.88
N THR A 314 -26.28 -15.31 5.75
CA THR A 314 -26.64 -14.56 4.53
C THR A 314 -28.05 -13.96 4.56
N ILE A 315 -28.95 -14.47 5.40
CA ILE A 315 -30.33 -14.01 5.52
C ILE A 315 -30.42 -12.91 6.59
N GLU A 316 -29.75 -13.11 7.71
CA GLU A 316 -29.78 -12.22 8.87
C GLU A 316 -28.88 -11.00 8.65
N SER A 317 -29.43 -9.80 8.75
CA SER A 317 -28.68 -8.54 8.57
C SER A 317 -27.63 -8.29 9.66
N SER A 318 -27.70 -9.03 10.76
CA SER A 318 -26.71 -9.02 11.86
C SER A 318 -25.31 -9.43 11.39
N PHE A 319 -25.21 -10.13 10.27
CA PHE A 319 -23.96 -10.67 9.73
C PHE A 319 -23.49 -9.81 8.56
N ASN A 320 -22.33 -9.17 8.72
CA ASN A 320 -21.68 -8.41 7.65
C ASN A 320 -20.93 -9.37 6.70
N VAL A 321 -21.67 -10.21 5.96
CA VAL A 321 -21.13 -11.24 5.08
C VAL A 321 -20.51 -10.62 3.83
N SER A 322 -19.22 -10.86 3.59
CA SER A 322 -18.51 -10.32 2.43
C SER A 322 -18.63 -11.18 1.17
N SER A 323 -18.91 -12.49 1.31
CA SER A 323 -18.98 -13.43 0.19
C SER A 323 -20.37 -14.05 0.04
N LYS A 324 -20.92 -14.03 -1.18
CA LYS A 324 -22.22 -14.64 -1.50
C LYS A 324 -22.16 -16.15 -1.79
N LYS A 325 -20.99 -16.78 -1.67
CA LYS A 325 -20.80 -18.21 -1.97
C LYS A 325 -20.08 -18.92 -0.83
N LEU A 326 -20.55 -20.11 -0.48
CA LEU A 326 -19.85 -21.01 0.42
C LEU A 326 -18.58 -21.54 -0.27
N LYS A 327 -17.43 -21.44 0.39
CA LYS A 327 -16.15 -21.97 -0.10
C LYS A 327 -15.91 -23.34 0.51
N ALA A 328 -14.97 -24.09 -0.08
CA ALA A 328 -14.65 -25.45 0.37
C ALA A 328 -14.13 -25.54 1.82
N LYS A 329 -13.50 -24.48 2.34
CA LYS A 329 -12.82 -24.52 3.65
C LYS A 329 -13.13 -23.35 4.58
N TRP A 330 -13.03 -22.12 4.10
CA TRP A 330 -13.08 -20.93 4.97
C TRP A 330 -14.09 -19.91 4.49
N ASN A 331 -15.00 -19.51 5.38
CA ASN A 331 -15.98 -18.46 5.10
C ASN A 331 -16.03 -17.45 6.25
N SER A 332 -15.72 -16.19 5.96
CA SER A 332 -15.97 -15.09 6.89
C SER A 332 -17.44 -14.68 6.74
N ILE A 333 -18.20 -14.81 7.82
CA ILE A 333 -19.63 -14.43 7.87
C ILE A 333 -19.87 -13.13 8.63
N TYR A 334 -18.86 -12.60 9.29
CA TYR A 334 -18.85 -11.23 9.81
C TYR A 334 -17.44 -10.67 9.62
N SER A 335 -17.35 -9.37 9.34
CA SER A 335 -16.08 -8.67 9.20
C SER A 335 -16.25 -7.21 9.61
N LYS A 336 -15.40 -6.71 10.50
CA LYS A 336 -15.26 -5.28 10.76
C LYS A 336 -13.79 -4.89 10.87
N ARG A 337 -13.47 -3.73 10.30
CA ARG A 337 -12.16 -3.07 10.46
C ARG A 337 -12.15 -2.37 11.82
N VAL A 338 -11.12 -2.66 12.62
CA VAL A 338 -10.90 -2.06 13.94
C VAL A 338 -9.90 -0.92 13.84
N LEU A 339 -8.74 -1.18 13.24
CA LEU A 339 -7.67 -0.20 13.03
C LEU A 339 -7.24 -0.19 11.56
N THR A 340 -7.06 1.00 11.00
CA THR A 340 -6.55 1.24 9.65
C THR A 340 -5.04 1.50 9.65
N THR A 341 -4.42 1.47 8.47
CA THR A 341 -2.97 1.71 8.30
C THR A 341 -2.57 3.07 8.88
N ASN A 342 -3.31 4.13 8.55
CA ASN A 342 -3.05 5.47 9.08
C ASN A 342 -3.12 5.57 10.61
N GLN A 343 -3.85 4.67 11.29
CA GLN A 343 -3.96 4.63 12.75
C GLN A 343 -2.84 3.80 13.39
N LEU A 344 -2.18 2.92 12.64
CA LEU A 344 -1.06 2.10 13.11
C LEU A 344 0.29 2.73 12.76
N ASP A 345 0.36 3.52 11.69
CA ASP A 345 1.57 4.21 11.27
C ASP A 345 2.02 5.22 12.33
N ASN A 346 3.22 5.00 12.87
CA ASN A 346 3.85 5.83 13.91
C ASN A 346 3.07 5.95 15.24
N ALA A 347 2.03 5.14 15.44
CA ALA A 347 1.27 5.11 16.68
C ALA A 347 2.01 4.29 17.76
N ASN A 348 1.85 4.70 19.02
CA ASN A 348 2.19 3.86 20.16
C ASN A 348 0.95 3.08 20.64
N PHE A 349 1.13 2.18 21.61
CA PHE A 349 0.03 1.35 22.11
C PHE A 349 -1.11 2.16 22.74
N GLU A 350 -0.81 3.24 23.47
CA GLU A 350 -1.84 4.09 24.09
C GLU A 350 -2.72 4.78 23.04
N ASP A 351 -2.15 5.18 21.90
CA ASP A 351 -2.88 5.84 20.81
C ASP A 351 -3.96 4.91 20.21
N VAL A 352 -3.65 3.62 20.06
CA VAL A 352 -4.55 2.63 19.45
C VAL A 352 -5.50 1.99 20.47
N LYS A 353 -5.11 1.94 21.75
CA LYS A 353 -5.89 1.33 22.82
C LYS A 353 -7.29 1.92 22.92
N ALA A 354 -7.42 3.24 22.91
CA ALA A 354 -8.72 3.92 23.01
C ALA A 354 -9.69 3.55 21.86
N GLN A 355 -9.14 3.30 20.67
CA GLN A 355 -9.93 2.90 19.49
C GLN A 355 -10.39 1.44 19.61
N ILE A 356 -9.50 0.56 20.09
CA ILE A 356 -9.84 -0.83 20.40
C ILE A 356 -10.95 -0.88 21.47
N ASP A 357 -10.84 -0.07 22.53
CA ASP A 357 -11.84 0.00 23.61
C ASP A 357 -13.22 0.42 23.09
N SER A 358 -13.26 1.49 22.28
CA SER A 358 -14.50 1.97 21.67
C SER A 358 -15.14 0.91 20.76
N PHE A 359 -14.33 0.23 19.94
CA PHE A 359 -14.80 -0.84 19.08
C PHE A 359 -15.32 -2.04 19.90
N TRP A 360 -14.54 -2.48 20.89
CA TRP A 360 -14.84 -3.64 21.72
C TRP A 360 -16.16 -3.47 22.47
N GLY A 361 -16.37 -2.32 23.12
CA GLY A 361 -17.62 -2.02 23.83
C GLY A 361 -18.84 -2.12 22.91
N HIS A 362 -18.77 -1.48 21.73
CA HIS A 362 -19.86 -1.57 20.74
C HIS A 362 -20.07 -3.00 20.23
N PHE A 363 -18.99 -3.75 19.99
CA PHE A 363 -19.08 -5.14 19.54
C PHE A 363 -19.78 -6.02 20.58
N ILE A 364 -19.38 -5.94 21.85
CA ILE A 364 -19.97 -6.73 22.94
C ILE A 364 -21.44 -6.37 23.16
N GLU A 365 -21.77 -5.07 23.26
CA GLU A 365 -23.12 -4.61 23.58
C GLU A 365 -24.15 -4.82 22.46
N HIS A 366 -23.70 -4.91 21.21
CA HIS A 366 -24.60 -4.93 20.06
C HIS A 366 -24.37 -6.09 19.10
N ASP A 367 -23.19 -6.14 18.47
CA ASP A 367 -22.96 -7.06 17.36
C ASP A 367 -22.94 -8.50 17.85
N LEU A 368 -22.22 -8.78 18.93
CA LEU A 368 -22.10 -10.11 19.52
C LEU A 368 -23.45 -10.64 19.98
N VAL A 369 -24.25 -9.79 20.64
CA VAL A 369 -25.60 -10.14 21.10
C VAL A 369 -26.48 -10.50 19.90
N LYS A 370 -26.54 -9.66 18.86
CA LYS A 370 -27.34 -9.92 17.66
C LYS A 370 -26.92 -11.20 16.94
N ILE A 371 -25.62 -11.39 16.74
CA ILE A 371 -25.08 -12.59 16.10
C ILE A 371 -25.47 -13.84 16.89
N THR A 372 -25.27 -13.81 18.21
CA THR A 372 -25.56 -14.96 19.07
C THR A 372 -27.07 -15.27 19.06
N THR A 373 -27.93 -14.26 19.25
CA THR A 373 -29.39 -14.44 19.23
C THR A 373 -29.89 -14.96 17.88
N SER A 374 -29.38 -14.45 16.75
CA SER A 374 -29.76 -14.95 15.42
C SER A 374 -29.38 -16.43 15.24
N LEU A 375 -28.20 -16.86 15.70
CA LEU A 375 -27.80 -18.27 15.63
C LEU A 375 -28.63 -19.18 16.54
N GLU A 376 -28.99 -18.72 17.74
CA GLU A 376 -29.83 -19.50 18.66
C GLU A 376 -31.26 -19.66 18.15
N LYS A 377 -31.80 -18.63 17.48
CA LYS A 377 -33.20 -18.61 17.02
C LYS A 377 -33.40 -19.35 15.70
N GLU A 378 -32.47 -19.20 14.75
CA GLU A 378 -32.66 -19.63 13.36
C GLU A 378 -32.11 -21.04 13.06
N ILE A 379 -31.34 -21.62 13.98
CA ILE A 379 -30.74 -22.95 13.80
C ILE A 379 -31.42 -23.96 14.73
N ASP A 380 -31.97 -25.03 14.15
CA ASP A 380 -32.40 -26.22 14.89
C ASP A 380 -31.16 -27.07 15.25
N TRP A 381 -30.51 -26.71 16.35
CA TRP A 381 -29.31 -27.39 16.83
C TRP A 381 -29.53 -28.86 17.16
N ALA A 382 -30.73 -29.25 17.61
CA ALA A 382 -31.05 -30.63 17.94
C ALA A 382 -31.14 -31.52 16.69
N GLY A 383 -31.64 -30.97 15.58
CA GLY A 383 -31.72 -31.65 14.29
C GLY A 383 -30.37 -31.87 13.58
N LEU A 384 -29.33 -31.14 14.00
CA LEU A 384 -27.98 -31.22 13.42
C LEU A 384 -27.04 -32.18 14.16
N THR A 385 -27.42 -32.63 15.36
CA THR A 385 -26.67 -33.64 16.12
C THR A 385 -26.67 -34.96 15.35
N PRO A 386 -25.51 -35.59 15.10
CA PRO A 386 -25.47 -36.91 14.47
C PRO A 386 -26.33 -37.88 15.28
N ARG A 387 -27.32 -38.53 14.65
CA ARG A 387 -28.02 -39.65 15.28
C ARG A 387 -27.00 -40.77 15.43
N ILE A 388 -26.69 -41.12 16.68
CA ILE A 388 -25.78 -42.21 17.08
C ILE A 388 -26.21 -43.52 16.42
#